data_AF-A0A2N3NIP7-F1
#
_entry.id   AF-A0A2N3NIP7-F1
#
_cell.length_a   1.000
_cell.length_b   1.000
_cell.length_c   1.000
_cell.angle_alpha   90.00
_cell.angle_beta   90.00
_cell.angle_gamma   90.00
#
_symmetry.space_group_name_H-M   'P 1'
#
loop_
_entity.id
_entity.type
_entity.pdbx_description
1 polymer ?
#
loop_
_entity_poly.entity_id
_entity_poly.type
_entity_poly.pdbx_seq_one_letter_code
_entity_poly.pdbx_strand_id
1 'polypeptide(L)'
;MATRRGRPQTREGGKEPLDLDALKSQFDVSNFDLNAIIRGIQLTFVGVNRALQNQEIFTNKHYKQAAYAVAAGIVIRLTIAIPIFLVKASLWFLSFFISMEDATWDDTLVNGLDFIAEYVLQVPFFLMVLMRYVSPTLDNLFMDSLRWVDVTYVQKHKNERPSSLRSLYYPNLKLYRVTDGSTHNTSLADRVTVFLSRFAKRGLISLAVYALSFTPLIGRFVLPAASFYTFNSAVGLGPASAIFAAGLFLPRAWLVVFLQTYFSTRSLMRELLEPYFARIHFTSAQKKQWFHSRAGLLFGFALAFNVLIRVPLVGVLVYGLAEASTAYLLTKITDPPPPPQRQAGFAESQTVWRNKQKFLGLSLSNLDALQTAPPSPPPSTATATGMDLGTGPSDDPPLSELPSYEEAMAALRVQGS
;
A
#
# COMPACT_ATOMS: atom_id res chain seq x y z
N MET A 1 35.50 -52.30 45.38
CA MET A 1 36.79 -51.74 44.89
C MET A 1 36.50 -50.72 43.80
N ALA A 2 37.18 -49.58 43.88
CA ALA A 2 36.80 -48.29 43.31
C ALA A 2 36.76 -48.21 41.78
N THR A 3 35.76 -47.52 41.22
CA THR A 3 35.79 -47.05 39.83
C THR A 3 35.61 -45.53 39.79
N ARG A 4 36.64 -44.90 39.23
CA ARG A 4 36.96 -43.48 39.03
C ARG A 4 35.77 -42.57 38.68
N ARG A 5 35.64 -41.46 39.42
CA ARG A 5 34.91 -40.23 39.06
C ARG A 5 35.43 -39.66 37.73
N GLY A 6 34.55 -39.51 36.75
CA GLY A 6 34.77 -38.65 35.58
C GLY A 6 34.61 -37.17 35.97
N ARG A 7 35.55 -36.33 35.54
CA ARG A 7 35.49 -34.87 35.68
C ARG A 7 34.36 -34.27 34.83
N PRO A 8 33.73 -33.18 35.25
CA PRO A 8 32.80 -32.42 34.40
C PRO A 8 33.57 -31.71 33.28
N GLN A 9 33.09 -31.85 32.04
CA GLN A 9 33.57 -31.07 30.90
C GLN A 9 33.20 -29.60 31.10
N THR A 10 34.21 -28.75 31.16
CA THR A 10 34.12 -27.30 31.02
C THR A 10 33.47 -26.97 29.67
N ARG A 11 32.32 -26.29 29.70
CA ARG A 11 31.74 -25.62 28.53
C ARG A 11 32.69 -24.48 28.12
N GLU A 12 33.53 -24.74 27.13
CA GLU A 12 34.20 -23.66 26.41
C GLU A 12 33.14 -22.87 25.63
N GLY A 13 33.08 -21.56 25.89
CA GLY A 13 32.25 -20.63 25.17
C GLY A 13 32.69 -20.53 23.72
N GLY A 14 32.05 -21.32 22.85
CA GLY A 14 32.14 -21.17 21.41
C GLY A 14 31.63 -19.80 21.02
N LYS A 15 32.51 -18.96 20.49
CA LYS A 15 32.12 -17.81 19.69
C LYS A 15 31.39 -18.37 18.47
N GLU A 16 30.08 -18.20 18.39
CA GLU A 16 29.34 -18.48 17.17
C GLU A 16 30.03 -17.77 16.00
N PRO A 17 30.40 -18.47 14.93
CA PRO A 17 30.98 -17.82 13.77
C PRO A 17 29.94 -16.84 13.22
N LEU A 18 30.33 -15.58 13.04
CA LEU A 18 29.48 -14.55 12.41
C LEU A 18 28.93 -15.10 11.10
N ASP A 19 27.61 -15.30 11.04
CA ASP A 19 26.89 -15.75 9.85
C ASP A 19 26.91 -14.60 8.82
N LEU A 20 27.92 -14.65 7.95
CA LEU A 20 28.15 -13.68 6.88
C LEU A 20 26.99 -13.67 5.88
N ASP A 21 26.24 -14.75 5.74
CA ASP A 21 25.12 -14.85 4.82
C ASP A 21 23.86 -14.24 5.41
N ALA A 22 23.62 -14.41 6.72
CA ALA A 22 22.60 -13.65 7.45
C ALA A 22 22.90 -12.13 7.42
N LEU A 23 24.15 -11.73 7.56
CA LEU A 23 24.57 -10.33 7.43
C LEU A 23 24.33 -9.81 6.00
N LYS A 24 24.77 -10.53 4.96
CA LYS A 24 24.52 -10.14 3.56
C LYS A 24 23.03 -10.01 3.25
N SER A 25 22.20 -10.91 3.76
CA SER A 25 20.74 -10.83 3.65
C SER A 25 20.17 -9.57 4.32
N GLN A 26 20.70 -9.17 5.48
CA GLN A 26 20.30 -7.91 6.14
C GLN A 26 20.76 -6.65 5.40
N PHE A 27 21.78 -6.75 4.55
CA PHE A 27 22.23 -5.68 3.65
C PHE A 27 21.58 -5.74 2.26
N ASP A 28 20.70 -6.71 1.98
CA ASP A 28 20.07 -6.85 0.68
C ASP A 28 19.03 -5.74 0.44
N VAL A 29 19.36 -4.82 -0.46
CA VAL A 29 18.50 -3.70 -0.89
C VAL A 29 17.55 -4.13 -2.01
N SER A 30 17.55 -5.41 -2.40
CA SER A 30 16.86 -5.90 -3.60
C SER A 30 15.39 -5.54 -3.67
N ASN A 31 14.68 -5.39 -2.54
CA ASN A 31 13.24 -5.11 -2.50
C ASN A 31 12.89 -3.60 -2.57
N PHE A 32 13.86 -2.73 -2.29
CA PHE A 32 13.70 -1.28 -2.23
C PHE A 32 14.81 -0.59 -3.05
N ASP A 33 14.95 -1.03 -4.30
CA ASP A 33 15.89 -0.50 -5.26
C ASP A 33 15.34 0.78 -5.93
N LEU A 34 16.23 1.70 -6.29
CA LEU A 34 15.86 2.98 -6.93
C LEU A 34 15.09 2.74 -8.26
N ASN A 35 15.46 1.70 -9.00
CA ASN A 35 14.79 1.36 -10.26
C ASN A 35 13.32 0.96 -10.01
N ALA A 36 13.03 0.14 -8.98
CA ALA A 36 11.66 -0.15 -8.60
C ALA A 36 10.88 1.11 -8.19
N ILE A 37 11.49 2.05 -7.45
CA ILE A 37 10.83 3.31 -7.07
C ILE A 37 10.47 4.13 -8.32
N ILE A 38 11.43 4.34 -9.23
CA ILE A 38 11.21 5.07 -10.47
C ILE A 38 10.12 4.37 -11.30
N ARG A 39 10.15 3.03 -11.37
CA ARG A 39 9.14 2.25 -12.07
C ARG A 39 7.75 2.40 -11.45
N GLY A 40 7.66 2.46 -10.12
CA GLY A 40 6.43 2.76 -9.40
C GLY A 40 5.86 4.12 -9.80
N ILE A 41 6.69 5.16 -9.83
CA ILE A 41 6.31 6.51 -10.27
C ILE A 41 5.81 6.49 -11.72
N GLN A 42 6.52 5.80 -12.63
CA GLN A 42 6.09 5.65 -14.02
C GLN A 42 4.71 4.98 -14.12
N LEU A 43 4.47 3.92 -13.33
CA LEU A 43 3.17 3.24 -13.28
C LEU A 43 2.06 4.13 -12.75
N THR A 44 2.36 5.08 -11.86
CA THR A 44 1.38 6.09 -11.44
C THR A 44 0.91 6.90 -12.64
N PHE A 45 1.81 7.48 -13.43
CA PHE A 45 1.42 8.27 -14.60
C PHE A 45 0.69 7.44 -15.66
N VAL A 46 1.14 6.21 -15.92
CA VAL A 46 0.44 5.30 -16.84
C VAL A 46 -0.94 4.94 -16.30
N GLY A 47 -1.05 4.61 -15.02
CA GLY A 47 -2.30 4.28 -14.35
C GLY A 47 -3.29 5.44 -14.38
N VAL A 48 -2.83 6.67 -14.10
CA VAL A 48 -3.66 7.88 -14.16
C VAL A 48 -4.16 8.11 -15.58
N ASN A 49 -3.28 8.05 -16.58
CA ASN A 49 -3.67 8.19 -17.97
C ASN A 49 -4.72 7.16 -18.40
N ARG A 50 -4.59 5.92 -17.92
CA ARG A 50 -5.56 4.84 -18.15
C ARG A 50 -6.89 5.09 -17.42
N ALA A 51 -6.84 5.53 -16.17
CA ALA A 51 -8.02 5.88 -15.39
C ALA A 51 -8.81 7.02 -16.05
N LEU A 52 -8.13 8.06 -16.56
CA LEU A 52 -8.76 9.17 -17.28
C LEU A 52 -9.44 8.74 -18.59
N GLN A 53 -8.98 7.66 -19.22
CA GLN A 53 -9.60 7.08 -20.42
C GLN A 53 -10.85 6.25 -20.10
N ASN A 54 -11.05 5.85 -18.83
CA ASN A 54 -12.23 5.10 -18.43
C ASN A 54 -13.41 6.05 -18.20
N GLN A 55 -14.28 6.17 -19.21
CA GLN A 55 -15.47 7.00 -19.14
C GLN A 55 -16.46 6.57 -18.04
N GLU A 56 -16.43 5.31 -17.60
CA GLU A 56 -17.35 4.80 -16.57
C GLU A 56 -17.06 5.37 -15.18
N ILE A 57 -15.81 5.79 -14.92
CA ILE A 57 -15.41 6.47 -13.68
C ILE A 57 -16.12 7.82 -13.52
N PHE A 58 -16.46 8.47 -14.64
CA PHE A 58 -17.12 9.78 -14.65
C PHE A 58 -18.64 9.72 -14.71
N THR A 59 -19.23 8.55 -14.41
CA THR A 59 -20.69 8.40 -14.38
C THR A 59 -21.34 9.21 -13.25
N ASN A 60 -22.63 9.52 -13.42
CA ASN A 60 -23.38 10.40 -12.51
C ASN A 60 -23.37 9.92 -11.04
N LYS A 61 -23.32 8.61 -10.79
CA LYS A 61 -23.25 8.04 -9.43
C LYS A 61 -21.92 8.40 -8.74
N HIS A 62 -20.80 8.14 -9.42
CA HIS A 62 -19.46 8.43 -8.92
C HIS A 62 -19.21 9.94 -8.79
N TYR A 63 -19.74 10.74 -9.72
CA TYR A 63 -19.63 12.20 -9.67
C TYR A 63 -20.37 12.82 -8.47
N LYS A 64 -21.61 12.39 -8.20
CA LYS A 64 -22.36 12.85 -7.00
C LYS A 64 -21.61 12.51 -5.71
N GLN A 65 -21.05 11.31 -5.64
CA GLN A 65 -20.27 10.86 -4.49
C GLN A 65 -18.95 11.63 -4.34
N ALA A 66 -18.25 11.90 -5.45
CA ALA A 66 -17.08 12.75 -5.46
C ALA A 66 -17.42 14.18 -4.98
N ALA A 67 -18.55 14.75 -5.41
CA ALA A 67 -19.00 16.05 -4.94
C ALA A 67 -19.29 16.08 -3.43
N TYR A 68 -19.98 15.07 -2.89
CA TYR A 68 -20.17 14.94 -1.44
C TYR A 68 -18.85 14.80 -0.69
N ALA A 69 -17.91 14.04 -1.23
CA ALA A 69 -16.59 13.87 -0.63
C ALA A 69 -15.76 15.17 -0.66
N VAL A 70 -15.85 15.96 -1.74
CA VAL A 70 -15.23 17.30 -1.81
C VAL A 70 -15.87 18.24 -0.79
N ALA A 71 -17.20 18.27 -0.70
CA ALA A 71 -17.92 19.10 0.27
C ALA A 71 -17.55 18.73 1.72
N ALA A 72 -17.53 17.44 2.05
CA ALA A 72 -17.09 16.95 3.36
C ALA A 72 -15.63 17.33 3.65
N GLY A 73 -14.72 17.16 2.68
CA GLY A 73 -13.33 17.56 2.79
C GLY A 73 -13.17 19.05 3.07
N ILE A 74 -13.97 19.91 2.42
CA ILE A 74 -14.00 21.36 2.67
C ILE A 74 -14.47 21.65 4.10
N VAL A 75 -15.61 21.08 4.53
CA VAL A 75 -16.17 21.29 5.87
C VAL A 75 -15.13 20.93 6.94
N ILE A 76 -14.53 19.76 6.83
CA ILE A 76 -13.54 19.30 7.79
C ILE A 76 -12.30 20.19 7.79
N ARG A 77 -11.80 20.58 6.60
CA ARG A 77 -10.66 21.49 6.49
C ARG A 77 -10.97 22.82 7.18
N LEU A 78 -12.18 23.35 7.00
CA LEU A 78 -12.64 24.55 7.70
C LEU A 78 -12.69 24.31 9.21
N THR A 79 -13.23 23.20 9.68
CA THR A 79 -13.27 22.86 11.12
C THR A 79 -11.89 22.85 11.78
N ILE A 80 -10.85 22.40 11.06
CA ILE A 80 -9.47 22.39 11.58
C ILE A 80 -8.78 23.75 11.40
N ALA A 81 -9.07 24.44 10.29
CA ALA A 81 -8.50 25.76 10.02
C ALA A 81 -9.10 26.86 10.90
N ILE A 82 -10.36 26.75 11.33
CA ILE A 82 -11.05 27.75 12.16
C ILE A 82 -10.32 27.96 13.49
N PRO A 83 -9.98 26.94 14.31
CA PRO A 83 -9.20 27.14 15.53
C PRO A 83 -7.84 27.81 15.27
N ILE A 84 -7.14 27.39 14.22
CA ILE A 84 -5.85 27.97 13.84
C ILE A 84 -6.03 29.45 13.46
N PHE A 85 -7.05 29.76 12.66
CA PHE A 85 -7.41 31.12 12.28
C PHE A 85 -7.83 31.96 13.48
N LEU A 86 -8.60 31.41 14.42
CA LEU A 86 -9.00 32.11 15.64
C LEU A 86 -7.80 32.44 16.52
N VAL A 87 -6.82 31.54 16.64
CA VAL A 87 -5.55 31.83 17.34
C VAL A 87 -4.80 32.94 16.61
N LYS A 88 -4.66 32.87 15.27
CA LYS A 88 -4.03 33.92 14.46
C LYS A 88 -4.73 35.28 14.63
N ALA A 89 -6.06 35.30 14.55
CA ALA A 89 -6.86 36.52 14.72
C ALA A 89 -6.75 37.08 16.15
N SER A 90 -6.67 36.21 17.17
CA SER A 90 -6.49 36.62 18.56
C SER A 90 -5.12 37.22 18.80
N LEU A 91 -4.06 36.61 18.26
CA LEU A 91 -2.69 37.15 18.32
C LEU A 91 -2.59 38.48 17.58
N TRP A 92 -3.17 38.57 16.38
CA TRP A 92 -3.27 39.80 15.62
C TRP A 92 -4.02 40.90 16.39
N PHE A 93 -5.12 40.57 17.06
CA PHE A 93 -5.86 41.51 17.90
C PHE A 93 -5.03 41.96 19.11
N LEU A 94 -4.30 41.05 19.77
CA LEU A 94 -3.43 41.36 20.90
C LEU A 94 -2.28 42.31 20.50
N SER A 95 -1.82 42.24 19.25
CA SER A 95 -0.76 43.11 18.69
C SER A 95 -1.16 44.60 18.69
N PHE A 96 -2.46 44.93 18.69
CA PHE A 96 -2.90 46.33 18.84
C PHE A 96 -2.71 46.89 20.25
N PHE A 97 -2.59 46.04 21.26
CA PHE A 97 -2.51 46.44 22.67
C PHE A 97 -1.12 46.23 23.28
N ILE A 98 -0.28 45.39 22.67
CA ILE A 98 1.06 45.04 23.14
C ILE A 98 2.02 45.26 21.97
N SER A 99 3.05 46.10 22.14
CA SER A 99 4.11 46.28 21.14
C SER A 99 4.85 44.97 20.89
N MET A 100 4.52 44.29 19.79
CA MET A 100 5.12 43.03 19.36
C MET A 100 6.40 43.23 18.52
N GLU A 101 6.99 44.42 18.53
CA GLU A 101 8.13 44.80 17.68
C GLU A 101 9.40 43.96 17.93
N ASP A 102 9.52 43.36 19.13
CA ASP A 102 10.57 42.40 19.51
C ASP A 102 10.10 40.93 19.50
N ALA A 103 8.83 40.66 19.19
CA ALA A 103 8.21 39.36 19.37
C ALA A 103 8.20 38.55 18.06
N THR A 104 9.29 37.83 17.78
CA THR A 104 9.41 36.81 16.70
C THR A 104 8.45 35.60 16.84
N TRP A 105 7.52 35.66 17.79
CA TRP A 105 6.66 34.56 18.20
C TRP A 105 5.51 34.31 17.23
N ASP A 106 4.98 35.34 16.55
CA ASP A 106 3.82 35.18 15.67
C ASP A 106 4.17 34.24 14.49
N ASP A 107 5.18 34.59 13.70
CA ASP A 107 5.61 33.75 12.57
C ASP A 107 6.12 32.38 13.00
N THR A 108 6.84 32.28 14.13
CA THR A 108 7.42 31.00 14.57
C THR A 108 6.36 30.05 15.12
N LEU A 109 5.39 30.56 15.89
CA LEU A 109 4.28 29.75 16.42
C LEU A 109 3.30 29.36 15.31
N VAL A 110 2.94 30.31 14.44
CA VAL A 110 2.01 30.08 13.34
C VAL A 110 2.56 29.04 12.37
N ASN A 111 3.80 29.21 11.91
CA ASN A 111 4.43 28.24 11.02
C ASN A 111 4.66 26.89 11.72
N GLY A 112 4.91 26.90 13.04
CA GLY A 112 5.02 25.70 13.86
C GLY A 112 3.70 24.90 13.95
N LEU A 113 2.57 25.58 14.13
CA LEU A 113 1.25 24.95 14.17
C LEU A 113 0.86 24.34 12.83
N ASP A 114 1.09 25.06 11.74
CA ASP A 114 0.84 24.56 10.38
C ASP A 114 1.74 23.35 10.09
N PHE A 115 3.01 23.39 10.53
CA PHE A 115 3.93 22.25 10.43
C PHE A 115 3.48 21.05 11.25
N ILE A 116 3.01 21.26 12.49
CA ILE A 116 2.52 20.17 13.35
C ILE A 116 1.27 19.55 12.74
N ALA A 117 0.30 20.36 12.30
CA ALA A 117 -0.93 19.85 11.69
C ALA A 117 -0.65 19.03 10.42
N GLU A 118 0.21 19.55 9.54
CA GLU A 118 0.50 18.93 8.25
C GLU A 118 1.44 17.72 8.37
N TYR A 119 2.55 17.86 9.10
CA TYR A 119 3.64 16.89 9.08
C TYR A 119 3.75 16.03 10.35
N VAL A 120 3.28 16.48 11.51
CA VAL A 120 3.34 15.67 12.74
C VAL A 120 2.05 14.89 12.94
N LEU A 121 0.91 15.57 12.81
CA LEU A 121 -0.43 15.02 13.00
C LEU A 121 -1.02 14.43 11.71
N GLN A 122 -0.41 14.63 10.55
CA GLN A 122 -0.88 14.11 9.26
C GLN A 122 -2.35 14.42 8.94
N VAL A 123 -2.83 15.61 9.29
CA VAL A 123 -4.26 15.94 9.18
C VAL A 123 -4.84 15.63 7.79
N PRO A 124 -4.25 16.05 6.65
CA PRO A 124 -4.85 15.75 5.34
C PRO A 124 -5.01 14.25 5.07
N PHE A 125 -4.01 13.45 5.47
CA PHE A 125 -4.05 12.00 5.32
C PHE A 125 -5.11 11.35 6.22
N PHE A 126 -5.24 11.83 7.46
CA PHE A 126 -6.30 11.41 8.37
C PHE A 126 -7.69 11.57 7.74
N LEU A 127 -7.95 12.74 7.17
CA LEU A 127 -9.23 13.06 6.55
C LEU A 127 -9.50 12.18 5.34
N MET A 128 -8.47 11.96 4.54
CA MET A 128 -8.53 11.08 3.39
C MET A 128 -8.98 9.65 3.79
N VAL A 129 -8.36 9.06 4.81
CA VAL A 129 -8.73 7.71 5.25
C VAL A 129 -10.10 7.70 5.94
N LEU A 130 -10.46 8.75 6.66
CA LEU A 130 -11.80 8.88 7.26
C LEU A 130 -12.90 8.83 6.19
N MET A 131 -12.69 9.51 5.04
CA MET A 131 -13.67 9.52 3.94
C MET A 131 -14.00 8.13 3.41
N ARG A 132 -13.05 7.20 3.44
CA ARG A 132 -13.29 5.81 3.04
C ARG A 132 -14.31 5.11 3.94
N TYR A 133 -14.26 5.35 5.24
CA TYR A 133 -15.23 4.75 6.18
C TYR A 133 -16.63 5.35 6.01
N VAL A 134 -16.72 6.56 5.47
CA VAL A 134 -17.98 7.26 5.24
C VAL A 134 -18.61 6.89 3.89
N SER A 135 -17.82 6.43 2.90
CA SER A 135 -18.31 6.21 1.54
C SER A 135 -17.81 4.88 0.92
N PRO A 136 -18.70 3.90 0.60
CA PRO A 136 -18.35 2.62 -0.02
C PRO A 136 -17.96 2.74 -1.52
N THR A 137 -17.64 3.94 -1.97
CA THR A 137 -17.57 4.34 -3.38
C THR A 137 -16.25 3.95 -4.02
N LEU A 138 -15.19 3.93 -3.21
CA LEU A 138 -13.83 3.61 -3.63
C LEU A 138 -13.67 2.13 -4.01
N ASP A 139 -14.35 1.24 -3.28
CA ASP A 139 -14.34 -0.19 -3.61
C ASP A 139 -15.01 -0.47 -4.96
N ASN A 140 -16.14 0.18 -5.22
CA ASN A 140 -16.81 0.11 -6.53
C ASN A 140 -15.93 0.69 -7.63
N LEU A 141 -15.30 1.84 -7.39
CA LEU A 141 -14.41 2.49 -8.35
C LEU A 141 -13.21 1.61 -8.71
N PHE A 142 -12.62 0.93 -7.72
CA PHE A 142 -11.58 -0.05 -7.93
C PHE A 142 -12.06 -1.20 -8.84
N MET A 143 -13.23 -1.77 -8.52
CA MET A 143 -13.79 -2.89 -9.30
C MET A 143 -14.17 -2.49 -10.72
N ASP A 144 -14.77 -1.31 -10.92
CA ASP A 144 -15.10 -0.77 -12.25
C ASP A 144 -13.83 -0.52 -13.07
N SER A 145 -12.79 0.02 -12.43
CA SER A 145 -11.50 0.23 -13.07
C SER A 145 -10.82 -1.08 -13.45
N LEU A 146 -10.92 -2.10 -12.59
CA LEU A 146 -10.39 -3.44 -12.87
C LEU A 146 -11.11 -4.09 -14.06
N ARG A 147 -12.44 -3.94 -14.13
CA ARG A 147 -13.25 -4.38 -15.27
C ARG A 147 -12.77 -3.73 -16.57
N TRP A 148 -12.60 -2.42 -16.56
CA TRP A 148 -12.13 -1.68 -17.74
C TRP A 148 -10.71 -2.10 -18.17
N VAL A 149 -9.82 -2.37 -17.21
CA VAL A 149 -8.46 -2.87 -17.50
C VAL A 149 -8.51 -4.23 -18.19
N ASP A 150 -9.38 -5.14 -17.74
CA ASP A 150 -9.57 -6.45 -18.39
C ASP A 150 -10.18 -6.33 -19.79
N VAL A 151 -11.21 -5.50 -19.96
CA VAL A 151 -11.79 -5.21 -21.29
C VAL A 151 -10.73 -4.67 -22.23
N THR A 152 -9.94 -3.69 -21.78
CA THR A 152 -8.88 -3.07 -22.59
C THR A 152 -7.77 -4.06 -22.92
N TYR A 153 -7.43 -4.94 -21.98
CA TYR A 153 -6.45 -6.00 -22.20
C TYR A 153 -6.91 -6.96 -23.30
N VAL A 154 -8.14 -7.48 -23.22
CA VAL A 154 -8.73 -8.35 -24.24
C VAL A 154 -8.79 -7.62 -25.59
N GLN A 155 -9.15 -6.34 -25.59
CA GLN A 155 -9.20 -5.55 -26.81
C GLN A 155 -7.83 -5.35 -27.47
N LYS A 156 -6.78 -5.15 -26.67
CA LYS A 156 -5.40 -4.99 -27.15
C LYS A 156 -4.85 -6.28 -27.77
N HIS A 157 -5.26 -7.45 -27.28
CA HIS A 157 -4.75 -8.75 -27.70
C HIS A 157 -5.78 -9.55 -28.53
N LYS A 158 -6.73 -8.89 -29.20
CA LYS A 158 -7.76 -9.54 -30.05
C LYS A 158 -7.19 -10.45 -31.14
N ASN A 159 -5.98 -10.14 -31.61
CA ASN A 159 -5.31 -10.87 -32.69
C ASN A 159 -4.41 -12.00 -32.17
N GLU A 160 -4.33 -12.20 -30.85
CA GLU A 160 -3.52 -13.24 -30.23
C GLU A 160 -4.35 -14.49 -29.92
N ARG A 161 -3.68 -15.63 -29.72
CA ARG A 161 -4.40 -16.88 -29.42
C ARG A 161 -5.04 -16.79 -28.03
N PRO A 162 -6.30 -17.22 -27.85
CA PRO A 162 -6.95 -17.19 -26.54
C PRO A 162 -6.17 -17.93 -25.45
N SER A 163 -5.47 -19.02 -25.82
CA SER A 163 -4.67 -19.83 -24.90
C SER A 163 -3.38 -19.16 -24.40
N SER A 164 -2.90 -18.10 -25.06
CA SER A 164 -1.74 -17.33 -24.60
C SER A 164 -2.10 -16.13 -23.72
N LEU A 165 -3.38 -15.79 -23.61
CA LEU A 165 -3.86 -14.67 -22.82
C LEU A 165 -3.83 -15.01 -21.32
N ARG A 166 -3.55 -14.00 -20.49
CA ARG A 166 -3.75 -14.13 -19.04
C ARG A 166 -5.23 -14.28 -18.71
N SER A 167 -5.52 -14.94 -17.60
CA SER A 167 -6.87 -14.93 -17.00
C SER A 167 -7.29 -13.52 -16.59
N LEU A 168 -8.60 -13.27 -16.63
CA LEU A 168 -9.20 -11.99 -16.23
C LEU A 168 -9.23 -11.85 -14.70
N TYR A 169 -9.03 -10.63 -14.20
CA TYR A 169 -9.07 -10.34 -12.76
C TYR A 169 -10.49 -10.12 -12.26
N TYR A 170 -11.24 -9.25 -12.94
CA TYR A 170 -12.55 -8.77 -12.48
C TYR A 170 -13.57 -9.91 -12.29
N PRO A 171 -13.75 -10.84 -13.25
CA PRO A 171 -14.76 -11.90 -13.10
C PRO A 171 -14.51 -12.78 -11.88
N ASN A 172 -13.25 -13.17 -11.66
CA ASN A 172 -12.89 -14.02 -10.52
C ASN A 172 -12.97 -13.23 -9.22
N LEU A 173 -12.42 -12.02 -9.18
CA LEU A 173 -12.36 -11.21 -7.96
C LEU A 173 -13.76 -10.82 -7.44
N LYS A 174 -14.73 -10.61 -8.34
CA LYS A 174 -16.14 -10.34 -7.99
C LYS A 174 -16.81 -11.51 -7.25
N LEU A 175 -16.36 -12.74 -7.47
CA LEU A 175 -16.92 -13.93 -6.81
C LEU A 175 -16.42 -14.11 -5.37
N TYR A 176 -15.33 -13.44 -4.99
CA TYR A 176 -14.84 -13.49 -3.62
C TYR A 176 -15.74 -12.67 -2.70
N ARG A 177 -16.08 -13.26 -1.56
CA ARG A 177 -16.79 -12.54 -0.50
C ARG A 177 -15.83 -11.52 0.09
N VAL A 178 -16.31 -10.30 0.29
CA VAL A 178 -15.55 -9.26 0.98
C VAL A 178 -15.53 -9.62 2.46
N THR A 179 -14.41 -10.12 2.93
CA THR A 179 -14.10 -10.27 4.35
C THR A 179 -13.68 -8.90 4.86
N ASP A 180 -14.64 -8.12 5.33
CA ASP A 180 -14.31 -7.04 6.26
C ASP A 180 -13.66 -7.70 7.49
N GLY A 181 -12.43 -7.33 7.84
CA GLY A 181 -11.77 -7.71 9.10
C GLY A 181 -12.49 -7.21 10.36
N SER A 182 -13.73 -6.75 10.21
CA SER A 182 -14.69 -6.41 11.24
C SER A 182 -16.02 -7.07 10.88
N THR A 183 -16.34 -8.13 11.60
CA THR A 183 -17.63 -8.81 11.65
C THR A 183 -18.82 -7.86 11.45
N HIS A 184 -19.76 -8.26 10.59
CA HIS A 184 -20.89 -7.50 10.04
C HIS A 184 -21.96 -6.95 11.02
N ASN A 185 -21.66 -6.70 12.30
CA ASN A 185 -22.63 -6.20 13.29
C ASN A 185 -22.21 -4.92 14.04
N THR A 186 -21.08 -4.30 13.73
CA THR A 186 -20.64 -3.07 14.41
C THR A 186 -21.12 -1.81 13.68
N SER A 187 -21.66 -0.86 14.46
CA SER A 187 -22.18 0.42 13.95
C SER A 187 -21.07 1.20 13.24
N LEU A 188 -21.42 2.07 12.27
CA LEU A 188 -20.46 2.99 11.64
C LEU A 188 -19.66 3.78 12.71
N ALA A 189 -20.29 4.09 13.84
CA ALA A 189 -19.65 4.74 14.98
C ALA A 189 -18.48 3.91 15.55
N ASP A 190 -18.60 2.58 15.64
CA ASP A 190 -17.55 1.70 16.15
C ASP A 190 -16.35 1.66 15.20
N ARG A 191 -16.61 1.64 13.89
CA ARG A 191 -15.55 1.65 12.87
C ARG A 191 -14.76 2.96 12.92
N VAL A 192 -15.48 4.09 13.02
CA VAL A 192 -14.88 5.42 13.13
C VAL A 192 -14.11 5.57 14.44
N THR A 193 -14.62 5.12 15.59
CA THR A 193 -13.92 5.24 16.88
C THR A 193 -12.66 4.38 16.95
N VAL A 194 -12.68 3.16 16.40
CA VAL A 194 -11.48 2.31 16.28
C VAL A 194 -10.44 2.95 15.37
N PHE A 195 -10.86 3.56 14.26
CA PHE A 195 -9.96 4.33 13.40
C PHE A 195 -9.37 5.54 14.14
N LEU A 196 -10.22 6.33 14.82
CA LEU A 196 -9.83 7.55 15.53
C LEU A 196 -8.83 7.25 16.65
N SER A 197 -9.05 6.19 17.43
CA SER A 197 -8.15 5.79 18.52
C SER A 197 -6.79 5.31 17.99
N ARG A 198 -6.77 4.56 16.88
CA ARG A 198 -5.51 4.16 16.21
C ARG A 198 -4.76 5.36 15.67
N PHE A 199 -5.49 6.33 15.10
CA PHE A 199 -4.90 7.55 14.57
C PHE A 199 -4.33 8.42 15.70
N ALA A 200 -5.11 8.66 16.75
CA ALA A 200 -4.70 9.43 17.93
C ALA A 200 -3.45 8.82 18.58
N LYS A 201 -3.40 7.49 18.74
CA LYS A 201 -2.21 6.81 19.27
C LYS A 201 -0.96 7.08 18.42
N ARG A 202 -1.08 7.06 17.08
CA ARG A 202 0.04 7.38 16.18
C ARG A 202 0.43 8.85 16.27
N GLY A 203 -0.54 9.76 16.28
CA GLY A 203 -0.31 11.19 16.45
C GLY A 203 0.42 11.52 17.75
N LEU A 204 0.03 10.87 18.87
CA LEU A 204 0.70 11.02 20.16
C LEU A 204 2.14 10.51 20.13
N ILE A 205 2.42 9.37 19.48
CA ILE A 205 3.78 8.86 19.32
C ILE A 205 4.62 9.85 18.48
N SER A 206 4.08 10.33 17.35
CA SER A 206 4.76 11.31 16.51
C SER A 206 5.04 12.61 17.27
N LEU A 207 4.08 13.09 18.06
CA LEU A 207 4.23 14.28 18.89
C LEU A 207 5.27 14.07 19.99
N ALA A 208 5.29 12.90 20.63
CA ALA A 208 6.29 12.55 21.64
C ALA A 208 7.71 12.49 21.05
N VAL A 209 7.87 11.86 19.88
CA VAL A 209 9.16 11.83 19.16
C VAL A 209 9.61 13.24 18.77
N TYR A 210 8.68 14.07 18.29
CA TYR A 210 8.96 15.46 17.96
C TYR A 210 9.36 16.26 19.21
N ALA A 211 8.64 16.13 20.32
CA ALA A 211 8.96 16.79 21.59
C ALA A 211 10.33 16.35 22.15
N LEU A 212 10.62 15.04 22.16
CA LEU A 212 11.92 14.50 22.58
C LEU A 212 13.08 15.02 21.72
N SER A 213 12.83 15.39 20.46
CA SER A 213 13.85 15.98 19.60
C SER A 213 14.33 17.37 20.07
N PHE A 214 13.59 18.03 20.96
CA PHE A 214 13.98 19.29 21.60
C PHE A 214 14.80 19.11 22.88
N THR A 215 14.91 17.89 23.41
CA THR A 215 15.70 17.63 24.61
C THR A 215 17.18 17.97 24.37
N PRO A 216 17.82 18.77 25.24
CA PRO A 216 19.24 19.08 25.11
C PRO A 216 20.09 17.79 25.13
N LEU A 217 21.21 17.81 24.41
CA LEU A 217 22.16 16.68 24.22
C LEU A 217 21.62 15.50 23.40
N ILE A 218 20.45 14.94 23.76
CA ILE A 218 19.92 13.70 23.14
C ILE A 218 19.05 14.00 21.91
N GLY A 219 18.43 15.18 21.85
CA GLY A 219 17.44 15.54 20.82
C GLY A 219 17.92 15.44 19.37
N ARG A 220 19.23 15.66 19.13
CA ARG A 220 19.84 15.50 17.80
C ARG A 220 19.80 14.05 17.30
N PHE A 221 19.78 13.07 18.20
CA PHE A 221 19.79 11.64 17.84
C PHE A 221 18.38 11.04 17.74
N VAL A 222 17.36 11.68 18.32
CA VAL A 222 16.00 11.15 18.38
C VAL A 222 15.41 10.92 16.99
N LEU A 223 15.42 11.94 16.12
CA LEU A 223 14.84 11.83 14.78
C LEU A 223 15.64 10.91 13.84
N PRO A 224 16.99 10.96 13.81
CA PRO A 224 17.78 9.96 13.10
C PRO A 224 17.52 8.54 13.59
N ALA A 225 17.49 8.31 14.91
CA ALA A 225 17.23 6.99 15.49
C ALA A 225 15.82 6.48 15.15
N ALA A 226 14.81 7.34 15.24
CA ALA A 226 13.45 7.02 14.83
C ALA A 226 13.37 6.69 13.33
N SER A 227 14.10 7.42 12.49
CA SER A 227 14.23 7.16 11.05
C SER A 227 14.89 5.80 10.81
N PHE A 228 16.01 5.52 11.46
CA PHE A 228 16.69 4.24 11.36
C PHE A 228 15.80 3.07 11.77
N TYR A 229 15.19 3.15 12.96
CA TYR A 229 14.30 2.11 13.49
C TYR A 229 13.15 1.81 12.52
N THR A 230 12.54 2.87 11.97
CA THR A 230 11.43 2.76 11.04
C THR A 230 11.84 2.17 9.70
N PHE A 231 12.93 2.67 9.13
CA PHE A 231 13.33 2.39 7.75
C PHE A 231 14.10 1.06 7.63
N ASN A 232 14.90 0.69 8.63
CA ASN A 232 15.69 -0.55 8.64
C ASN A 232 14.84 -1.80 8.34
N SER A 233 13.62 -1.85 8.88
CA SER A 233 12.69 -2.95 8.64
C SER A 233 12.20 -3.11 7.19
N ALA A 234 12.43 -2.11 6.33
CA ALA A 234 11.92 -2.06 4.96
C ALA A 234 13.01 -2.01 3.87
N VAL A 235 14.19 -1.44 4.17
CA VAL A 235 15.33 -1.31 3.22
C VAL A 235 16.56 -2.11 3.63
N GLY A 236 16.57 -2.69 4.82
CA GLY A 236 17.77 -3.31 5.38
C GLY A 236 18.73 -2.30 6.02
N LEU A 237 19.81 -2.84 6.58
CA LEU A 237 20.69 -2.11 7.49
C LEU A 237 21.56 -1.07 6.77
N GLY A 238 21.96 -1.33 5.53
CA GLY A 238 22.81 -0.43 4.74
C GLY A 238 22.18 0.94 4.48
N PRO A 239 21.08 1.01 3.69
CA PRO A 239 20.42 2.29 3.41
C PRO A 239 19.90 2.98 4.67
N ALA A 240 19.41 2.22 5.66
CA ALA A 240 18.96 2.79 6.92
C ALA A 240 20.11 3.48 7.68
N SER A 241 21.30 2.86 7.71
CA SER A 241 22.50 3.46 8.34
C SER A 241 22.95 4.71 7.60
N ALA A 242 22.85 4.74 6.26
CA ALA A 242 23.15 5.94 5.47
C ALA A 242 22.19 7.09 5.79
N ILE A 243 20.88 6.81 5.90
CA ILE A 243 19.87 7.81 6.29
C ILE A 243 20.12 8.28 7.73
N PHE A 244 20.47 7.39 8.64
CA PHE A 244 20.83 7.76 10.02
C PHE A 244 22.03 8.71 10.05
N ALA A 245 23.12 8.34 9.37
CA ALA A 245 24.34 9.13 9.32
C ALA A 245 24.11 10.50 8.67
N ALA A 246 23.41 10.56 7.53
CA ALA A 246 23.01 11.80 6.90
C ALA A 246 22.09 12.64 7.81
N GLY A 247 21.17 11.97 8.52
CA GLY A 247 20.24 12.59 9.46
C GLY A 247 20.91 13.31 10.62
N LEU A 248 22.13 12.93 11.01
CA LEU A 248 22.88 13.66 12.03
C LEU A 248 23.25 15.09 11.59
N PHE A 249 23.32 15.35 10.29
CA PHE A 249 23.69 16.65 9.72
C PHE A 249 22.49 17.43 9.16
N LEU A 250 21.35 16.77 8.98
CA LEU A 250 20.15 17.39 8.43
C LEU A 250 19.37 18.17 9.50
N PRO A 251 18.72 19.30 9.12
CA PRO A 251 17.83 19.99 10.03
C PRO A 251 16.63 19.11 10.42
N ARG A 252 16.14 19.24 11.66
CA ARG A 252 15.06 18.42 12.23
C ARG A 252 13.81 18.38 11.36
N ALA A 253 13.42 19.52 10.78
CA ALA A 253 12.24 19.65 9.93
C ALA A 253 12.30 18.68 8.73
N TRP A 254 13.46 18.52 8.11
CA TRP A 254 13.63 17.63 6.96
C TRP A 254 13.47 16.16 7.33
N LEU A 255 13.96 15.76 8.52
CA LEU A 255 13.78 14.40 9.02
C LEU A 255 12.32 14.08 9.31
N VAL A 256 11.61 15.03 9.92
CA VAL A 256 10.16 14.89 10.16
C VAL A 256 9.42 14.77 8.82
N VAL A 257 9.68 15.67 7.86
CA VAL A 257 9.06 15.62 6.52
C VAL A 257 9.36 14.30 5.81
N PHE A 258 10.59 13.78 5.93
CA PHE A 258 10.99 12.49 5.37
C PHE A 258 10.23 11.31 6.00
N LEU A 259 10.29 11.18 7.33
CA LEU A 259 9.59 10.15 8.11
C LEU A 259 8.10 10.17 7.79
N GLN A 260 7.52 11.36 7.82
CA GLN A 260 6.13 11.62 7.53
C GLN A 260 5.76 11.14 6.13
N THR A 261 6.51 11.57 5.13
CA THR A 261 6.25 11.20 3.73
C THR A 261 6.35 9.69 3.54
N TYR A 262 7.29 9.02 4.21
CA TYR A 262 7.37 7.57 4.19
C TYR A 262 6.14 6.89 4.81
N PHE A 263 5.72 7.32 5.99
CA PHE A 263 4.54 6.76 6.65
C PHE A 263 3.26 7.02 5.86
N SER A 264 3.05 8.25 5.39
CA SER A 264 1.88 8.61 4.57
C SER A 264 1.83 7.79 3.29
N THR A 265 2.96 7.61 2.60
CA THR A 265 3.05 6.78 1.38
C THR A 265 2.71 5.32 1.67
N ARG A 266 3.28 4.74 2.73
CA ARG A 266 3.01 3.36 3.14
C ARG A 266 1.57 3.14 3.57
N SER A 267 0.99 4.09 4.28
CA SER A 267 -0.40 4.04 4.71
C SER A 267 -1.34 4.20 3.52
N LEU A 268 -1.09 5.16 2.63
CA LEU A 268 -1.82 5.35 1.38
C LEU A 268 -1.88 4.07 0.55
N MET A 269 -0.73 3.43 0.32
CA MET A 269 -0.71 2.20 -0.48
C MET A 269 -1.50 1.05 0.15
N ARG A 270 -1.49 0.95 1.49
CA ARG A 270 -2.27 -0.07 2.20
C ARG A 270 -3.76 0.17 2.02
N GLU A 271 -4.19 1.43 2.09
CA GLU A 271 -5.58 1.79 1.85
C GLU A 271 -5.98 1.50 0.39
N LEU A 272 -5.19 1.96 -0.59
CA LEU A 272 -5.46 1.74 -2.02
C LEU A 272 -5.55 0.26 -2.42
N LEU A 273 -4.85 -0.65 -1.72
CA LEU A 273 -4.89 -2.09 -2.02
C LEU A 273 -5.90 -2.86 -1.19
N GLU A 274 -6.56 -2.23 -0.24
CA GLU A 274 -7.47 -2.91 0.65
C GLU A 274 -8.69 -3.51 -0.09
N PRO A 275 -9.25 -2.96 -1.19
CA PRO A 275 -10.27 -3.67 -1.98
C PRO A 275 -9.83 -5.06 -2.43
N TYR A 276 -8.54 -5.22 -2.77
CA TYR A 276 -7.98 -6.51 -3.12
C TYR A 276 -7.81 -7.42 -1.89
N PHE A 277 -7.21 -6.90 -0.82
CA PHE A 277 -6.93 -7.68 0.39
C PHE A 277 -8.16 -8.04 1.22
N ALA A 278 -9.26 -7.29 1.08
CA ALA A 278 -10.53 -7.65 1.71
C ALA A 278 -11.18 -8.86 1.03
N ARG A 279 -10.84 -9.14 -0.24
CA ARG A 279 -11.39 -10.26 -1.04
C ARG A 279 -10.49 -11.49 -1.01
N ILE A 280 -9.19 -11.31 -1.16
CA ILE A 280 -8.23 -12.42 -1.11
C ILE A 280 -7.72 -12.59 0.32
N HIS A 281 -7.93 -13.77 0.88
CA HIS A 281 -7.60 -14.07 2.28
C HIS A 281 -6.09 -14.26 2.47
N PHE A 282 -5.39 -13.19 2.85
CA PHE A 282 -4.00 -13.24 3.29
C PHE A 282 -3.92 -13.32 4.82
N THR A 283 -3.05 -14.18 5.35
CA THR A 283 -2.65 -14.06 6.76
C THR A 283 -1.82 -12.79 6.98
N SER A 284 -1.75 -12.30 8.22
CA SER A 284 -0.94 -11.11 8.56
C SER A 284 0.53 -11.26 8.13
N ALA A 285 1.09 -12.47 8.25
CA ALA A 285 2.44 -12.77 7.82
C ALA A 285 2.58 -12.71 6.29
N GLN A 286 1.65 -13.34 5.55
CA GLN A 286 1.65 -13.32 4.09
C GLN A 286 1.45 -11.90 3.54
N LYS A 287 0.52 -11.12 4.11
CA LYS A 287 0.30 -9.71 3.72
C LYS A 287 1.57 -8.89 3.97
N LYS A 288 2.23 -9.05 5.12
CA LYS A 288 3.51 -8.38 5.42
C LYS A 288 4.58 -8.72 4.37
N GLN A 289 4.73 -10.00 4.02
CA GLN A 289 5.71 -10.45 3.03
C GLN A 289 5.38 -9.94 1.62
N TRP A 290 4.10 -9.92 1.24
CA TRP A 290 3.64 -9.40 -0.05
C TRP A 290 4.01 -7.93 -0.23
N PHE A 291 3.80 -7.10 0.81
CA PHE A 291 4.19 -5.69 0.79
C PHE A 291 5.71 -5.53 0.76
N HIS A 292 6.42 -6.36 1.52
CA HIS A 292 7.88 -6.31 1.59
C HIS A 292 8.53 -6.63 0.23
N SER A 293 8.08 -7.68 -0.46
CA SER A 293 8.65 -8.07 -1.77
C SER A 293 8.42 -7.05 -2.89
N ARG A 294 7.53 -6.08 -2.67
CA ARG A 294 7.15 -5.03 -3.64
C ARG A 294 7.41 -3.62 -3.10
N ALA A 295 8.18 -3.49 -2.01
CA ALA A 295 8.26 -2.27 -1.21
C ALA A 295 8.68 -1.03 -2.03
N GLY A 296 9.76 -1.11 -2.82
CA GLY A 296 10.26 0.01 -3.62
C GLY A 296 9.26 0.48 -4.68
N LEU A 297 8.63 -0.46 -5.40
CA LEU A 297 7.65 -0.14 -6.45
C LEU A 297 6.37 0.47 -5.87
N LEU A 298 5.85 -0.15 -4.81
CA LEU A 298 4.68 0.34 -4.10
C LEU A 298 4.93 1.72 -3.47
N PHE A 299 6.13 1.93 -2.92
CA PHE A 299 6.54 3.22 -2.40
C PHE A 299 6.56 4.28 -3.50
N GLY A 300 7.23 4.03 -4.62
CA GLY A 300 7.27 4.98 -5.74
C GLY A 300 5.90 5.31 -6.30
N PHE A 301 5.04 4.30 -6.45
CA PHE A 301 3.67 4.49 -6.93
C PHE A 301 2.85 5.41 -6.02
N ALA A 302 2.81 5.08 -4.72
CA ALA A 302 2.05 5.87 -3.76
C ALA A 302 2.70 7.23 -3.46
N LEU A 303 4.03 7.39 -3.60
CA LEU A 303 4.73 8.64 -3.37
C LEU A 303 4.23 9.74 -4.31
N ALA A 304 4.07 9.41 -5.60
CA ALA A 304 3.54 10.34 -6.60
C ALA A 304 2.12 10.81 -6.24
N PHE A 305 1.23 9.88 -5.85
CA PHE A 305 -0.11 10.26 -5.38
C PHE A 305 -0.08 11.04 -4.08
N ASN A 306 0.80 10.71 -3.14
CA ASN A 306 0.94 11.44 -1.89
C ASN A 306 1.31 12.91 -2.12
N VAL A 307 2.15 13.21 -3.13
CA VAL A 307 2.44 14.59 -3.53
C VAL A 307 1.19 15.27 -4.13
N LEU A 308 0.46 14.57 -5.00
CA LEU A 308 -0.74 15.12 -5.65
C LEU A 308 -1.89 15.38 -4.66
N ILE A 309 -2.07 14.53 -3.66
CA ILE A 309 -3.16 14.64 -2.67
C ILE A 309 -2.95 15.83 -1.72
N ARG A 310 -1.69 16.23 -1.49
CA ARG A 310 -1.38 17.40 -0.67
C ARG A 310 -1.85 18.72 -1.30
N VAL A 311 -2.20 18.73 -2.59
CA VAL A 311 -2.81 19.90 -3.23
C VAL A 311 -4.25 20.05 -2.70
N PRO A 312 -4.56 21.15 -1.97
CA PRO A 312 -5.90 21.37 -1.42
C PRO A 312 -6.96 21.37 -2.52
N LEU A 313 -8.18 20.95 -2.19
CA LEU A 313 -9.36 20.85 -3.08
C LEU A 313 -9.29 19.75 -4.16
N VAL A 314 -8.10 19.38 -4.63
CA VAL A 314 -7.92 18.32 -5.65
C VAL A 314 -7.81 16.93 -5.01
N GLY A 315 -7.37 16.84 -3.75
CA GLY A 315 -7.03 15.56 -3.10
C GLY A 315 -8.11 14.48 -3.14
N VAL A 316 -9.40 14.83 -3.07
CA VAL A 316 -10.51 13.87 -3.18
C VAL A 316 -10.62 13.28 -4.59
N LEU A 317 -10.49 14.11 -5.63
CA LEU A 317 -10.49 13.65 -7.01
C LEU A 317 -9.23 12.83 -7.33
N VAL A 318 -8.07 13.28 -6.82
CA VAL A 318 -6.82 12.52 -6.92
C VAL A 318 -6.97 11.15 -6.26
N TYR A 319 -7.71 11.05 -5.16
CA TYR A 319 -7.89 9.77 -4.50
C TYR A 319 -8.70 8.78 -5.36
N GLY A 320 -9.78 9.23 -6.01
CA GLY A 320 -10.50 8.40 -6.97
C GLY A 320 -9.61 7.94 -8.12
N LEU A 321 -8.79 8.84 -8.67
CA LEU A 321 -7.78 8.49 -9.68
C LEU A 321 -6.74 7.50 -9.15
N ALA A 322 -6.32 7.65 -7.90
CA ALA A 322 -5.38 6.76 -7.25
C ALA A 322 -5.95 5.34 -7.11
N GLU A 323 -7.20 5.23 -6.65
CA GLU A 323 -7.91 3.96 -6.50
C GLU A 323 -8.06 3.25 -7.86
N ALA A 324 -8.49 4.00 -8.89
CA ALA A 324 -8.59 3.49 -10.26
C ALA A 324 -7.23 3.06 -10.85
N SER A 325 -6.20 3.87 -10.63
CA SER A 325 -4.82 3.54 -11.03
C SER A 325 -4.28 2.32 -10.29
N THR A 326 -4.71 2.10 -9.06
CA THR A 326 -4.30 0.94 -8.26
C THR A 326 -4.85 -0.36 -8.83
N ALA A 327 -6.06 -0.34 -9.41
CA ALA A 327 -6.57 -1.49 -10.14
C ALA A 327 -5.66 -1.88 -11.32
N TYR A 328 -5.17 -0.90 -12.09
CA TYR A 328 -4.19 -1.15 -13.15
C TYR A 328 -2.86 -1.67 -12.58
N LEU A 329 -2.33 -1.02 -11.54
CA LEU A 329 -1.11 -1.44 -10.85
C LEU A 329 -1.18 -2.89 -10.42
N LEU A 330 -2.28 -3.29 -9.78
CA LEU A 330 -2.49 -4.63 -9.25
C LEU A 330 -2.25 -5.66 -10.36
N THR A 331 -2.87 -5.48 -11.52
CA THR A 331 -2.70 -6.43 -12.63
C THR A 331 -1.23 -6.66 -12.99
N LYS A 332 -0.37 -5.65 -12.81
CA LYS A 332 1.06 -5.69 -13.16
C LYS A 332 1.95 -6.37 -12.14
N ILE A 333 1.52 -6.46 -10.89
CA ILE A 333 2.38 -6.89 -9.76
C ILE A 333 1.84 -8.13 -9.03
N THR A 334 0.66 -8.60 -9.40
CA THR A 334 0.06 -9.86 -8.94
C THR A 334 -0.29 -10.74 -10.14
N ASP A 335 -0.56 -12.01 -9.88
CA ASP A 335 -1.20 -12.90 -10.83
C ASP A 335 -2.73 -12.79 -10.72
N PRO A 336 -3.50 -13.12 -11.78
CA PRO A 336 -4.95 -13.11 -11.71
C PRO A 336 -5.46 -14.12 -10.66
N PRO A 337 -6.42 -13.72 -9.81
CA PRO A 337 -6.97 -14.63 -8.81
C PRO A 337 -7.70 -15.79 -9.49
N PRO A 338 -7.56 -17.03 -9.00
CA PRO A 338 -8.35 -18.15 -9.48
C PRO A 338 -9.81 -18.01 -9.03
N PRO A 339 -10.75 -18.79 -9.59
CA PRO A 339 -12.09 -18.92 -9.04
C PRO A 339 -12.06 -19.33 -7.55
N PRO A 340 -13.03 -18.92 -6.71
CA PRO A 340 -13.01 -19.20 -5.26
C PRO A 340 -12.87 -20.68 -4.90
N GLN A 341 -13.34 -21.59 -5.76
CA GLN A 341 -13.20 -23.05 -5.59
C GLN A 341 -11.74 -23.51 -5.60
N ARG A 342 -10.85 -22.76 -6.27
CA ARG A 342 -9.41 -23.05 -6.40
C ARG A 342 -8.54 -22.00 -5.69
N GLN A 343 -9.08 -21.30 -4.68
CA GLN A 343 -8.35 -20.27 -3.95
C GLN A 343 -7.22 -20.80 -3.05
N ALA A 344 -7.23 -22.10 -2.72
CA ALA A 344 -6.26 -22.71 -1.80
C ALA A 344 -4.82 -22.52 -2.31
N GLY A 345 -3.94 -22.03 -1.44
CA GLY A 345 -2.53 -21.77 -1.78
C GLY A 345 -2.27 -20.56 -2.68
N PHE A 346 -3.31 -19.88 -3.20
CA PHE A 346 -3.12 -18.71 -4.06
C PHE A 346 -2.42 -17.57 -3.31
N ALA A 347 -2.91 -17.20 -2.12
CA ALA A 347 -2.32 -16.12 -1.31
C ALA A 347 -0.84 -16.37 -0.99
N GLU A 348 -0.48 -17.63 -0.71
CA GLU A 348 0.90 -18.03 -0.46
C GLU A 348 1.78 -17.86 -1.71
N SER A 349 1.29 -18.28 -2.88
CA SER A 349 2.02 -18.13 -4.15
C SER A 349 2.35 -16.67 -4.48
N GLN A 350 1.50 -15.73 -4.03
CA GLN A 350 1.64 -14.30 -4.27
C GLN A 350 2.59 -13.57 -3.31
N THR A 351 3.04 -14.19 -2.23
CA THR A 351 3.92 -13.55 -1.22
C THR A 351 5.24 -13.05 -1.82
N VAL A 352 5.80 -13.79 -2.78
CA VAL A 352 7.04 -13.47 -3.49
C VAL A 352 6.73 -12.94 -4.88
N TRP A 353 7.36 -11.81 -5.26
CA TRP A 353 7.22 -11.26 -6.61
C TRP A 353 8.18 -11.96 -7.59
N ARG A 354 7.74 -13.10 -8.14
CA ARG A 354 8.57 -14.01 -8.96
C ARG A 354 9.18 -13.35 -10.21
N ASN A 355 8.44 -12.45 -10.87
CA ASN A 355 8.85 -11.83 -12.13
C ASN A 355 9.45 -10.42 -11.95
N LYS A 356 9.87 -10.03 -10.74
CA LYS A 356 10.35 -8.68 -10.42
C LYS A 356 11.40 -8.16 -11.40
N GLN A 357 12.51 -8.88 -11.55
CA GLN A 357 13.66 -8.40 -12.35
C GLN A 357 13.29 -8.22 -13.82
N LYS A 358 12.55 -9.18 -14.39
CA LYS A 358 12.04 -9.07 -15.76
C LYS A 358 11.12 -7.87 -15.92
N PHE A 359 10.23 -7.63 -14.95
CA PHE A 359 9.28 -6.52 -15.01
C PHE A 359 9.96 -5.15 -14.95
N LEU A 360 10.97 -5.00 -14.10
CA LEU A 360 11.73 -3.75 -13.96
C LEU A 360 12.54 -3.42 -15.23
N GLY A 361 12.92 -4.43 -16.02
CA GLY A 361 13.64 -4.25 -17.29
C GLY A 361 12.75 -4.00 -18.52
N LEU A 362 11.43 -4.18 -18.42
CA LEU A 362 10.53 -3.99 -19.57
C LEU A 362 10.39 -2.52 -19.99
N SER A 363 10.21 -2.28 -21.29
CA SER A 363 9.74 -0.97 -21.77
C SER A 363 8.30 -0.69 -21.32
N LEU A 364 7.93 0.59 -21.20
CA LEU A 364 6.58 1.00 -20.80
C LEU A 364 5.49 0.54 -21.79
N SER A 365 5.83 0.35 -23.07
CA SER A 365 4.91 -0.18 -24.09
C SER A 365 4.58 -1.66 -23.89
N ASN A 366 5.51 -2.41 -23.27
CA ASN A 366 5.48 -3.86 -23.20
C ASN A 366 5.18 -4.38 -21.78
N LEU A 367 4.52 -3.56 -20.95
CA LEU A 367 4.14 -3.89 -19.57
C LEU A 367 3.19 -5.10 -19.44
N ASP A 368 2.61 -5.58 -20.53
CA ASP A 368 1.75 -6.78 -20.57
C ASP A 368 2.55 -8.07 -20.86
N ALA A 369 3.80 -7.98 -21.32
CA ALA A 369 4.53 -9.10 -21.92
C ALA A 369 4.87 -10.26 -20.95
N LEU A 370 4.83 -10.02 -19.64
CA LEU A 370 5.15 -11.04 -18.61
C LEU A 370 3.92 -11.71 -18.01
N GLN A 371 2.72 -11.32 -18.47
CA GLN A 371 1.46 -11.88 -17.98
C GLN A 371 1.03 -13.02 -18.90
N THR A 372 1.73 -14.16 -18.85
CA THR A 372 1.31 -15.40 -19.51
C THR A 372 0.54 -16.29 -18.53
N ALA A 373 -0.23 -17.26 -19.04
CA ALA A 373 -1.08 -18.16 -18.25
C ALA A 373 -0.38 -18.74 -17.00
N PRO A 374 -1.10 -18.91 -15.86
CA PRO A 374 -0.52 -19.43 -14.63
C PRO A 374 0.07 -20.83 -14.85
N PRO A 375 1.22 -21.15 -14.25
CA PRO A 375 1.77 -22.50 -14.29
C PRO A 375 0.80 -23.47 -13.61
N SER A 376 0.70 -24.68 -14.16
CA SER A 376 -0.09 -25.78 -13.61
C SER A 376 0.27 -25.99 -12.12
N PRO A 377 -0.71 -26.28 -11.24
CA PRO A 377 -0.40 -26.62 -9.86
C PRO A 377 0.56 -27.82 -9.81
N PRO A 378 1.49 -27.87 -8.83
CA PRO A 378 2.38 -29.01 -8.70
C PRO A 378 1.57 -30.29 -8.48
N PRO A 379 2.00 -31.43 -9.03
CA PRO A 379 1.33 -32.70 -8.80
C PRO A 379 1.31 -32.97 -7.30
N SER A 380 0.10 -33.10 -6.75
CA SER A 380 -0.12 -33.49 -5.37
C SER A 380 0.62 -34.80 -5.10
N THR A 381 1.58 -34.79 -4.19
CA THR A 381 2.21 -35.99 -3.62
C THR A 381 1.19 -36.71 -2.75
N ALA A 382 0.25 -37.40 -3.40
CA ALA A 382 -0.52 -38.46 -2.78
C ALA A 382 0.34 -39.73 -2.83
N THR A 383 0.63 -40.22 -1.64
CA THR A 383 1.38 -41.41 -1.28
C THR A 383 1.13 -42.60 -2.21
N ALA A 384 2.22 -43.19 -2.69
CA ALA A 384 2.24 -44.47 -3.39
C ALA A 384 1.81 -45.61 -2.46
N THR A 385 0.65 -46.20 -2.74
CA THR A 385 0.37 -47.62 -2.43
C THR A 385 -0.52 -48.15 -3.55
N GLY A 386 -0.01 -49.10 -4.32
CA GLY A 386 -0.52 -49.45 -5.63
C GLY A 386 -1.83 -50.23 -5.67
N MET A 387 -2.51 -50.15 -6.81
CA MET A 387 -2.97 -51.31 -7.59
C MET A 387 -3.38 -50.82 -8.98
N ASP A 388 -2.86 -51.49 -9.99
CA ASP A 388 -3.23 -51.34 -11.40
C ASP A 388 -4.70 -51.74 -11.58
N LEU A 389 -5.49 -50.91 -12.30
CA LEU A 389 -6.69 -51.27 -13.06
C LEU A 389 -7.35 -50.02 -13.68
N GLY A 390 -7.36 -49.96 -15.01
CA GLY A 390 -8.44 -49.33 -15.77
C GLY A 390 -8.19 -47.91 -16.29
N THR A 391 -8.06 -47.79 -17.62
CA THR A 391 -8.29 -46.57 -18.38
C THR A 391 -9.73 -46.08 -18.16
N GLY A 392 -9.92 -45.14 -17.24
CA GLY A 392 -11.14 -44.34 -17.05
C GLY A 392 -10.85 -42.87 -17.36
N PRO A 393 -11.85 -42.10 -17.83
CA PRO A 393 -11.64 -40.74 -18.29
C PRO A 393 -11.20 -39.85 -17.13
N SER A 394 -10.22 -38.99 -17.39
CA SER A 394 -9.84 -37.89 -16.52
C SER A 394 -11.05 -36.99 -16.28
N ASP A 395 -11.57 -36.98 -15.05
CA ASP A 395 -12.55 -35.99 -14.56
C ASP A 395 -11.87 -34.61 -14.33
N ASP A 396 -11.04 -34.19 -15.29
CA ASP A 396 -10.66 -32.81 -15.45
C ASP A 396 -11.74 -32.18 -16.34
N PRO A 397 -12.45 -31.11 -15.90
CA PRO A 397 -13.24 -30.35 -16.83
C PRO A 397 -12.29 -29.83 -17.93
N PRO A 398 -12.62 -30.06 -19.20
CA PRO A 398 -11.76 -29.63 -20.29
C PRO A 398 -11.52 -28.12 -20.19
N LEU A 399 -10.32 -27.69 -20.57
CA LEU A 399 -9.90 -26.28 -20.71
C LEU A 399 -10.83 -25.43 -21.62
N SER A 400 -11.88 -26.03 -22.18
CA SER A 400 -13.02 -25.39 -22.82
C SER A 400 -14.05 -24.77 -21.87
N GLU A 401 -13.93 -24.91 -20.55
CA GLU A 401 -14.83 -24.27 -19.56
C GLU A 401 -14.39 -22.88 -19.09
N LEU A 402 -13.26 -22.36 -19.59
CA LEU A 402 -13.03 -20.92 -19.51
C LEU A 402 -13.98 -20.25 -20.49
N PRO A 403 -14.75 -19.21 -20.07
CA PRO A 403 -15.71 -18.59 -20.96
C PRO A 403 -14.98 -18.16 -22.23
N SER A 404 -15.49 -18.63 -23.37
CA SER A 404 -14.91 -18.26 -24.66
C SER A 404 -14.82 -16.73 -24.76
N TYR A 405 -13.96 -16.22 -25.64
CA TYR A 405 -13.89 -14.78 -25.92
C TYR A 405 -15.29 -14.14 -26.10
N GLU A 406 -16.22 -14.89 -26.70
CA GLU A 406 -17.61 -14.48 -26.87
C GLU A 406 -18.43 -14.54 -25.59
N GLU A 407 -18.24 -15.53 -24.72
CA GLU A 407 -18.94 -15.63 -23.43
C GLU A 407 -18.42 -14.61 -22.41
N ALA A 408 -17.11 -14.32 -22.40
CA ALA A 408 -16.54 -13.26 -21.57
C ALA A 408 -17.03 -11.88 -22.04
N MET A 409 -17.09 -11.65 -23.35
CA MET A 409 -17.66 -10.44 -23.94
C MET A 409 -19.18 -10.37 -23.78
N ALA A 410 -19.90 -11.49 -23.80
CA ALA A 410 -21.34 -11.56 -23.56
C ALA A 410 -21.66 -11.29 -22.09
N ALA A 411 -20.92 -11.87 -21.15
CA ALA A 411 -21.05 -11.60 -19.72
C ALA A 411 -20.76 -10.13 -19.37
N LEU A 412 -19.83 -9.49 -20.08
CA LEU A 412 -19.53 -8.07 -19.95
C LEU A 412 -20.56 -7.17 -20.65
N ARG A 413 -21.18 -7.61 -21.75
CA ARG A 413 -22.27 -6.87 -22.44
C ARG A 413 -23.61 -6.94 -21.71
N VAL A 414 -23.97 -8.08 -21.12
CA VAL A 414 -25.25 -8.28 -20.41
C VAL A 414 -25.32 -7.48 -19.10
N GLN A 415 -24.18 -7.10 -18.51
CA GLN A 415 -24.14 -6.27 -17.29
C GLN A 415 -24.03 -4.76 -17.56
N GLY A 416 -24.01 -4.35 -18.83
CA GLY A 416 -23.93 -2.94 -19.26
C GLY A 416 -25.24 -2.35 -19.81
N SER A 417 -26.32 -3.14 -19.86
CA SER A 417 -27.67 -2.72 -20.30
C SER A 417 -28.60 -2.46 -19.12
#